data_AF-D3VCW6-F1
#
_entry.id   AF-D3VCW6-F1
#
_cell.length_a   1.000
_cell.length_b   1.000
_cell.length_c   1.000
_cell.angle_alpha   90.00
_cell.angle_beta   90.00
_cell.angle_gamma   90.00
#
_symmetry.space_group_name_H-M   'P 1'
#
loop_
_entity.id
_entity.type
_entity.pdbx_description
1 polymer ?
#
loop_
_entity_poly.entity_id
_entity_poly.type
_entity_poly.pdbx_seq_one_letter_code
_entity_poly.pdbx_strand_id
1 'polypeptide(L)' 'MRRLLVQCARAFMMRLEHQQGRLAEWVREQLSKKYSNVVTCALANKLARIAWAITTKQNEYQA' A
#
# COMPACT_ATOMS: atom_id res chain seq x y z
N MET A 1 -2.48 -15.46 3.27
CA MET A 1 -2.81 -14.01 3.31
C MET A 1 -1.61 -13.07 3.49
N ARG A 2 -0.58 -13.39 4.29
CA ARG A 2 0.60 -12.49 4.46
C ARG A 2 1.43 -12.28 3.18
N ARG A 3 1.57 -13.33 2.35
CA ARG A 3 2.39 -13.27 1.13
C ARG A 3 1.82 -12.34 0.05
N LEU A 4 0.50 -12.37 -0.20
CA LEU A 4 -0.12 -11.59 -1.27
C LEU A 4 0.08 -10.08 -1.07
N LEU A 5 -0.16 -9.59 0.15
CA LEU A 5 0.01 -8.18 0.47
C LEU A 5 1.47 -7.72 0.35
N VAL A 6 2.42 -8.58 0.71
CA VAL A 6 3.86 -8.31 0.56
C VAL A 6 4.27 -8.31 -0.92
N GLN A 7 3.71 -9.19 -1.75
CA GLN A 7 3.97 -9.18 -3.19
C GLN A 7 3.43 -7.91 -3.86
N CYS A 8 2.21 -7.48 -3.53
CA CYS A 8 1.66 -6.21 -4.03
C CYS A 8 2.51 -5.01 -3.59
N ALA A 9 2.93 -4.98 -2.32
CA ALA A 9 3.80 -3.92 -1.82
C ALA A 9 5.18 -3.93 -2.51
N ARG A 10 5.77 -5.10 -2.76
CA ARG A 10 7.03 -5.21 -3.53
C ARG A 10 6.87 -4.77 -4.98
N ALA A 11 5.79 -5.14 -5.65
CA ALA A 11 5.51 -4.70 -7.02
C ALA A 11 5.35 -3.16 -7.10
N PHE A 12 4.70 -2.57 -6.10
CA PHE A 12 4.60 -1.11 -5.98
C PHE A 12 5.97 -0.47 -5.74
N MET A 13 6.79 -1.04 -4.85
CA MET A 13 8.16 -0.55 -4.60
C MET A 13 9.05 -0.67 -5.85
N MET A 14 8.93 -1.74 -6.63
CA MET A 14 9.67 -1.89 -7.91
C MET A 14 9.28 -0.79 -8.91
N ARG A 15 8.03 -0.37 -8.91
CA ARG A 15 7.53 0.70 -9.79
C ARG A 15 7.63 2.08 -9.14
N LEU A 16 8.13 2.19 -7.91
CA LEU A 16 8.10 3.43 -7.11
C LEU A 16 8.78 4.59 -7.84
N GLU A 17 9.90 4.31 -8.53
CA GLU A 17 10.64 5.30 -9.30
C GLU A 17 9.78 5.96 -10.38
N HIS A 18 8.93 5.18 -11.05
CA HIS A 18 8.01 5.64 -12.09
C HIS A 18 6.65 6.09 -11.53
N GLN A 19 6.37 5.88 -10.24
CA GLN A 19 5.14 6.32 -9.60
C GLN A 19 5.30 7.73 -9.03
N GLN A 20 4.38 8.61 -9.40
CA GLN A 20 4.29 9.99 -8.92
C GLN A 20 3.01 10.18 -8.09
N GLY A 21 3.09 11.06 -7.08
CA GLY A 21 1.97 11.42 -6.21
C GLY A 21 2.23 11.20 -4.72
N ARG A 22 1.30 11.67 -3.88
CA ARG A 22 1.42 11.68 -2.41
C ARG A 22 1.74 10.33 -1.78
N LEU A 23 1.26 9.22 -2.36
CA LEU A 23 1.59 7.88 -1.86
C LEU A 23 3.06 7.52 -2.13
N ALA A 24 3.55 7.81 -3.34
CA ALA A 24 4.91 7.48 -3.74
C ALA A 24 5.94 8.37 -3.01
N GLU A 25 5.62 9.65 -2.80
CA GLU A 25 6.42 10.56 -1.97
C GLU A 25 6.49 10.07 -0.52
N TRP A 26 5.34 9.72 0.08
CA TRP A 26 5.31 9.16 1.43
C TRP A 26 6.15 7.88 1.53
N VAL A 27 6.08 6.97 0.56
CA VAL A 27 6.92 5.74 0.56
C VAL A 27 8.41 6.09 0.45
N ARG A 28 8.80 7.07 -0.38
CA ARG A 28 10.19 7.54 -0.48
C ARG A 28 10.69 8.11 0.86
N GLU A 29 9.88 8.93 1.52
CA GLU A 29 10.19 9.45 2.86
C GLU A 29 10.33 8.35 3.90
N GLN A 30 9.47 7.32 3.84
CA GLN A 30 9.57 6.18 4.75
C GLN A 30 10.82 5.34 4.48
N LEU A 31 11.22 5.15 3.21
CA LEU A 31 12.45 4.45 2.84
C LEU A 31 13.70 5.21 3.28
N SER A 32 13.63 6.55 3.33
CA SER A 32 14.72 7.37 3.86
C SER A 32 14.91 7.22 5.38
N LYS A 33 13.84 6.85 6.11
CA LYS A 33 13.82 6.72 7.57
C LYS A 33 13.86 5.27 8.09
N LYS A 34 13.47 4.28 7.27
CA LYS A 34 13.25 2.89 7.69
C LYS A 34 13.68 1.88 6.62
N TYR A 35 14.02 0.67 7.06
CA TYR A 35 14.35 -0.45 6.17
C TYR A 35 13.19 -0.84 5.25
N SER A 36 13.53 -1.24 4.03
CA SER A 36 12.58 -1.63 2.96
C SER A 36 11.53 -2.65 3.42
N ASN A 37 11.90 -3.63 4.25
CA ASN A 37 10.97 -4.63 4.79
C ASN A 37 9.86 -4.01 5.66
N VAL A 38 10.20 -3.02 6.48
CA VAL A 38 9.23 -2.32 7.34
C VAL A 38 8.32 -1.45 6.47
N VAL A 39 8.87 -0.77 5.46
CA VAL A 39 8.09 0.04 4.52
C VAL A 39 7.13 -0.84 3.70
N THR A 40 7.56 -2.03 3.29
CA THR A 40 6.73 -3.01 2.59
C THR A 40 5.49 -3.38 3.41
N CYS A 41 5.68 -3.69 4.69
CA CYS A 41 4.58 -4.00 5.61
C CYS A 41 3.66 -2.80 5.84
N ALA A 42 4.22 -1.60 6.01
CA ALA A 42 3.43 -0.38 6.19
C ALA A 42 2.60 -0.05 4.95
N LEU A 43 3.17 -0.20 3.76
CA LEU A 43 2.50 -0.02 2.49
C LEU A 43 1.38 -1.05 2.28
N ALA A 44 1.66 -2.32 2.56
CA ALA A 44 0.67 -3.39 2.55
C ALA A 44 -0.54 -3.07 3.46
N ASN A 45 -0.28 -2.58 4.69
CA ASN A 45 -1.33 -2.19 5.61
C ASN A 45 -2.15 -0.99 5.10
N LYS A 46 -1.49 0.00 4.48
CA LYS A 46 -2.17 1.15 3.89
C LYS A 46 -3.07 0.76 2.71
N LEU A 47 -2.59 -0.13 1.84
CA LEU A 47 -3.37 -0.69 0.74
C LEU A 47 -4.56 -1.53 1.25
N ALA A 48 -4.34 -2.35 2.28
CA ALA A 48 -5.41 -3.10 2.92
C ALA A 48 -6.50 -2.19 3.50
N ARG A 49 -6.13 -1.05 4.11
CA ARG A 49 -7.10 -0.06 4.60
C ARG A 49 -7.88 0.62 3.48
N ILE A 50 -7.25 0.91 2.34
CA ILE A 50 -7.92 1.48 1.16
C ILE A 50 -8.90 0.45 0.58
N ALA A 51 -8.44 -0.78 0.35
CA ALA A 51 -9.28 -1.87 -0.14
C ALA A 51 -10.46 -2.12 0.80
N TRP A 52 -10.21 -2.16 2.11
CA TRP A 52 -11.24 -2.30 3.11
C TRP A 52 -12.25 -1.15 3.06
N ALA A 53 -11.79 0.10 3.02
CA ALA A 53 -12.69 1.25 2.92
C ALA A 53 -13.55 1.22 1.63
N ILE A 54 -13.00 0.73 0.52
CA ILE A 54 -13.76 0.53 -0.73
C ILE A 54 -14.80 -0.59 -0.55
N THR A 55 -14.40 -1.75 -0.04
CA THR A 55 -15.30 -2.89 0.19
C THR A 55 -16.39 -2.59 1.23
N THR A 56 -16.08 -1.83 2.28
CA THR A 56 -17.07 -1.42 3.28
C THR A 56 -17.98 -0.31 2.76
N LYS A 57 -17.47 0.62 1.93
CA LYS A 57 -18.33 1.62 1.28
C LYS A 57 -19.22 1.03 0.18
N GLN A 58 -18.83 -0.07 -0.45
CA GLN A 58 -19.69 -0.81 -1.39
C GLN A 58 -20.72 -1.71 -0.70
N ASN A 59 -20.71 -1.86 0.63
CA ASN A 59 -21.73 -2.64 1.35
C ASN A 59 -23.05 -1.86 1.61
N GLU A 60 -23.17 -0.62 1.16
CA GLU A 60 -24.44 0.12 1.12
C GLU A 60 -25.17 -0.01 -0.24
N TYR A 61 -25.01 -1.14 -0.94
CA TYR A 61 -26.05 -1.55 -1.89
C TYR A 61 -27.10 -2.36 -1.12
N GLN A 62 -27.93 -1.64 -0.35
CA GLN A 62 -29.20 -2.16 0.14
C GLN A 62 -30.14 -2.35 -1.07
N ALA A 63 -30.90 -3.44 -1.02
CA ALA A 63 -31.81 -3.95 -2.03
C ALA A 63 -32.89 -2.94 -2.49
#